data_AF-A0A1F8S2W0-F1
#
_entry.id   AF-A0A1F8S2W0-F1
#
_cell.length_a   1.000
_cell.length_b   1.000
_cell.length_c   1.000
_cell.angle_alpha   90.00
_cell.angle_beta   90.00
_cell.angle_gamma   90.00
#
_symmetry.space_group_name_H-M   'P 1'
#
loop_
_entity.id
_entity.type
_entity.pdbx_description
1 polymer ?
#
loop_
_entity_poly.entity_id
_entity_poly.type
_entity_poly.pdbx_seq_one_letter_code
_entity_poly.pdbx_strand_id
1 'polypeptide(L)'
;MDGASPWQKFRNVTIPFLRPAMLPYAIYGFVITFNLFFLPFFMTQGEPFGRTEILVTQAYRLAYERRLFGVAAAFSVYLFFLLLVVTLITNRMAKATKSYAD
;
A
#
# COMPACT_ATOMS: atom_id res chain seq x y z
N MET A 1 36.88 -14.67 6.99
CA MET A 1 37.39 -14.39 8.34
C MET A 1 36.33 -13.79 9.29
N ASP A 2 35.03 -13.71 8.92
CA ASP A 2 34.02 -13.11 9.82
C ASP A 2 33.00 -14.08 10.44
N GLY A 3 33.06 -15.39 10.14
CA GLY A 3 32.27 -16.43 10.83
C GLY A 3 30.74 -16.30 10.80
N ALA A 4 30.17 -15.35 10.05
CA ALA A 4 28.75 -15.06 10.07
C ALA A 4 27.89 -16.20 9.48
N SER A 5 26.87 -16.63 10.23
CA SER A 5 25.88 -17.59 9.77
C SER A 5 25.03 -17.02 8.61
N PRO A 6 24.41 -17.86 7.76
CA PRO A 6 23.58 -17.39 6.64
C PRO A 6 22.49 -16.39 7.05
N TRP A 7 21.90 -16.58 8.23
CA TRP A 7 20.91 -15.66 8.80
C TRP A 7 21.50 -14.30 9.21
N GLN A 8 22.69 -14.30 9.82
CA GLN A 8 23.41 -13.06 10.16
C GLN A 8 23.77 -12.27 8.89
N LYS A 9 24.22 -12.97 7.84
CA LYS A 9 24.51 -12.33 6.54
C LYS A 9 23.25 -11.73 5.91
N PHE A 10 22.13 -12.45 5.92
CA PHE A 10 20.87 -11.95 5.38
C PHE A 10 20.38 -10.70 6.11
N ARG A 11 20.34 -10.72 7.45
CA ARG A 11 19.79 -9.62 8.24
C ARG A 11 20.71 -8.40 8.32
N ASN A 12 22.03 -8.59 8.38
CA ASN A 12 22.98 -7.50 8.61
C ASN A 12 23.59 -6.95 7.33
N VAL A 13 23.59 -7.71 6.22
CA VAL A 13 24.17 -7.28 4.94
C VAL A 13 23.09 -7.15 3.88
N THR A 14 22.35 -8.23 3.57
CA THR A 14 21.41 -8.24 2.44
C THR A 14 20.22 -7.30 2.65
N ILE A 15 19.54 -7.36 3.80
CA ILE A 15 18.39 -6.48 4.08
C ILE A 15 18.81 -5.00 4.03
N PRO A 16 19.82 -4.53 4.79
CA PRO A 16 20.18 -3.11 4.80
C PRO A 16 20.63 -2.60 3.43
N PHE A 17 21.33 -3.43 2.66
CA PHE A 17 21.75 -3.10 1.30
C PHE A 17 20.57 -2.92 0.34
N LEU A 18 19.51 -3.73 0.48
CA LEU A 18 18.32 -3.64 -0.38
C LEU A 18 17.32 -2.56 0.06
N ARG A 19 17.37 -2.08 1.31
CA ARG A 19 16.42 -1.07 1.84
C ARG A 19 16.18 0.13 0.91
N PRO A 20 17.19 0.77 0.29
CA PRO A 20 16.98 1.94 -0.57
C PRO A 20 16.09 1.66 -1.79
N ALA A 21 16.13 0.44 -2.33
CA ALA A 21 15.30 0.00 -3.45
C ALA A 21 13.96 -0.60 -2.99
N MET A 22 13.94 -1.30 -1.86
CA MET A 22 12.73 -1.93 -1.31
C MET A 22 11.67 -0.92 -0.88
N LEU A 23 12.08 0.25 -0.36
CA LEU A 23 11.16 1.24 0.20
C LEU A 23 10.25 1.89 -0.85
N PRO A 24 10.75 2.42 -1.99
CA PRO A 24 9.89 2.89 -3.07
C PRO A 24 8.99 1.79 -3.62
N TYR A 25 9.50 0.57 -3.74
CA TYR A 25 8.74 -0.57 -4.22
C TYR A 25 7.60 -0.97 -3.27
N ALA A 26 7.84 -0.90 -1.96
CA ALA A 26 6.81 -1.15 -0.95
C ALA A 26 5.68 -0.13 -1.02
N ILE A 27 6.00 1.16 -1.23
CA ILE A 27 5.00 2.22 -1.44
C ILE A 27 4.19 1.91 -2.69
N TYR A 28 4.87 1.60 -3.80
CA TYR A 28 4.22 1.27 -5.06
C TYR A 28 3.27 0.07 -4.91
N GLY A 29 3.75 -1.02 -4.30
CA GLY A 29 2.94 -2.20 -4.03
C GLY A 29 1.72 -1.88 -3.17
N PHE A 30 1.89 -1.09 -2.11
CA PHE A 30 0.80 -0.66 -1.25
C PHE A 30 -0.27 0.12 -2.03
N VAL A 31 0.13 1.10 -2.83
CA VAL A 31 -0.79 1.91 -3.65
C VAL A 31 -1.55 1.04 -4.65
N ILE A 32 -0.86 0.13 -5.34
CA ILE A 32 -1.48 -0.79 -6.31
C ILE A 32 -2.47 -1.72 -5.63
N THR A 33 -2.11 -2.33 -4.50
CA THR A 33 -3.01 -3.24 -3.76
C THR A 33 -4.27 -2.55 -3.28
N PHE A 34 -4.18 -1.31 -2.77
CA PHE A 34 -5.36 -0.55 -2.33
C PHE A 34 -6.21 0.01 -3.48
N ASN A 35 -5.64 0.17 -4.67
CA ASN A 35 -6.38 0.54 -5.88
C ASN A 35 -6.88 -0.66 -6.69
N LEU A 36 -6.71 -1.87 -6.15
CA LEU A 36 -6.96 -3.09 -6.89
C LEU A 36 -8.46 -3.40 -6.96
N PHE A 37 -9.15 -2.74 -7.89
CA PHE A 37 -10.59 -2.85 -8.06
C PHE A 37 -11.04 -4.25 -8.47
N PHE A 38 -10.34 -4.86 -9.45
CA PHE A 38 -10.83 -6.05 -10.14
C PHE A 38 -10.97 -7.27 -9.23
N LEU A 39 -10.05 -7.48 -8.28
CA LEU A 39 -10.03 -8.70 -7.47
C LEU A 39 -11.23 -8.78 -6.52
N PRO A 40 -11.46 -7.85 -5.58
CA PRO A 40 -12.64 -7.90 -4.71
C PRO A 40 -13.95 -7.75 -5.51
N PHE A 41 -13.94 -6.96 -6.59
CA PHE A 41 -15.15 -6.76 -7.38
C PHE A 41 -15.62 -8.03 -8.10
N PHE A 42 -14.71 -8.75 -8.76
CA PHE A 42 -15.10 -9.95 -9.54
C PHE A 42 -15.03 -11.25 -8.73
N MET A 43 -14.09 -11.37 -7.80
CA MET A 43 -13.84 -12.63 -7.10
C MET A 43 -14.85 -12.87 -5.97
N THR A 44 -15.15 -11.82 -5.20
CA THR A 44 -16.05 -11.93 -4.05
C THR A 44 -17.31 -11.11 -4.19
N GLN A 45 -17.33 -10.10 -5.09
CA GLN A 45 -18.43 -9.14 -5.22
C GLN A 45 -18.80 -8.47 -3.89
N GLY A 46 -17.86 -8.39 -2.94
CA GLY A 46 -18.11 -7.87 -1.60
C GLY A 46 -18.68 -8.88 -0.60
N GLU A 47 -18.96 -10.12 -0.98
CA GLU A 47 -19.54 -11.10 -0.07
C GLU A 47 -18.57 -11.57 1.04
N PRO A 48 -19.08 -11.95 2.23
CA PRO A 48 -20.47 -11.78 2.69
C PRO A 48 -20.72 -10.37 3.25
N PHE A 49 -21.90 -9.81 2.98
CA PHE A 49 -22.36 -8.51 3.53
C PHE A 49 -21.42 -7.32 3.31
N GLY A 50 -20.74 -7.23 2.16
CA GLY A 50 -19.83 -6.14 1.85
C GLY A 50 -18.47 -6.21 2.58
N ARG A 51 -18.18 -7.28 3.33
CA ARG A 51 -16.96 -7.37 4.16
C ARG A 51 -15.66 -7.46 3.38
N THR A 52 -15.72 -7.88 2.12
CA THR A 52 -14.54 -7.97 1.25
C THR A 52 -14.39 -6.76 0.33
N GLU A 53 -15.26 -5.74 0.47
CA GLU A 53 -15.18 -4.52 -0.33
C GLU A 53 -14.08 -3.58 0.16
N ILE A 54 -13.43 -2.94 -0.80
CA ILE A 54 -12.47 -1.87 -0.57
C ILE A 54 -13.10 -0.52 -0.92
N LEU A 55 -12.44 0.57 -0.51
CA LEU A 55 -12.95 1.93 -0.75
C LEU A 55 -13.25 2.20 -2.22
N VAL A 56 -12.41 1.70 -3.14
CA VAL A 56 -12.59 1.87 -4.59
C VAL A 56 -13.83 1.14 -5.10
N THR A 57 -14.09 -0.10 -4.64
CA THR A 57 -15.28 -0.86 -5.07
C THR A 57 -16.55 -0.22 -4.54
N GLN A 58 -16.54 0.30 -3.31
CA GLN A 58 -17.68 1.02 -2.75
C GLN A 58 -17.96 2.33 -3.50
N ALA A 59 -16.92 3.12 -3.81
CA ALA A 59 -17.07 4.34 -4.59
C ALA A 59 -17.70 4.04 -5.96
N TYR A 60 -17.27 2.97 -6.62
CA TYR A 60 -17.84 2.51 -7.89
C TYR A 60 -19.32 2.17 -7.76
N ARG A 61 -19.72 1.36 -6.77
CA ARG A 61 -21.14 1.02 -6.57
C ARG A 61 -22.00 2.25 -6.27
N LEU A 62 -21.50 3.16 -5.44
CA LEU A 62 -22.21 4.42 -5.15
C LEU A 62 -22.41 5.27 -6.41
N ALA A 63 -21.40 5.35 -7.27
CA ALA A 63 -21.47 6.11 -8.52
C ALA A 63 -22.41 5.47 -9.54
N TYR A 64 -22.31 4.15 -9.76
CA TYR A 64 -23.01 3.49 -10.86
C TYR A 64 -24.36 2.88 -10.46
N GLU A 65 -24.48 2.26 -9.29
CA GLU A 65 -25.73 1.65 -8.84
C GLU A 65 -26.66 2.70 -8.21
N ARG A 66 -26.11 3.56 -7.35
CA ARG A 66 -26.90 4.57 -6.61
C ARG A 66 -26.93 5.94 -7.26
N ARG A 67 -26.12 6.17 -8.30
CA ARG A 67 -25.97 7.48 -8.98
C ARG A 67 -25.56 8.63 -8.04
N LEU A 68 -24.90 8.29 -6.93
CA LEU A 68 -24.42 9.23 -5.92
C LEU A 68 -22.98 9.64 -6.21
N PHE A 69 -22.76 10.34 -7.32
CA PHE A 69 -21.42 10.74 -7.78
C PHE A 69 -20.68 11.62 -6.78
N GLY A 70 -21.37 12.52 -6.06
CA GLY A 70 -20.74 13.36 -5.05
C GLY A 70 -20.20 12.56 -3.86
N VAL A 71 -20.93 11.54 -3.43
CA VAL A 71 -20.48 10.65 -2.34
C VAL A 71 -19.34 9.75 -2.83
N ALA A 72 -19.43 9.22 -4.05
CA ALA A 72 -18.34 8.46 -4.66
C ALA A 72 -17.04 9.29 -4.77
N ALA A 73 -17.14 10.56 -5.16
CA ALA A 73 -16.00 11.47 -5.19
C ALA A 73 -15.39 11.69 -3.80
N ALA A 74 -16.22 11.81 -2.75
CA ALA A 74 -15.74 11.92 -1.37
C ALA A 74 -14.94 10.68 -0.93
N PHE A 75 -15.36 9.48 -1.34
CA PHE A 75 -14.60 8.24 -1.09
C PHE A 75 -13.23 8.26 -1.78
N SER A 76 -13.16 8.72 -3.02
CA SER A 76 -11.88 8.85 -3.76
C SER A 76 -10.93 9.85 -3.10
N VAL A 77 -11.44 10.99 -2.63
CA VAL A 77 -10.66 11.99 -1.89
C VAL A 77 -10.16 11.42 -0.56
N TYR A 78 -11.00 10.68 0.17
CA TYR A 78 -10.60 10.02 1.41
C TYR A 78 -9.48 8.98 1.16
N LEU A 79 -9.63 8.15 0.13
CA LEU A 79 -8.60 7.18 -0.25
C LEU A 79 -7.28 7.87 -0.61
N PHE A 80 -7.33 9.00 -1.34
CA PHE A 80 -6.15 9.78 -1.67
C PHE A 80 -5.38 10.22 -0.41
N PHE A 81 -6.07 10.79 0.59
CA PHE A 81 -5.41 11.20 1.84
C PHE A 81 -4.86 10.02 2.62
N LEU A 82 -5.56 8.89 2.65
CA LEU A 82 -5.08 7.66 3.29
C LEU A 82 -3.76 7.19 2.64
N LEU A 83 -3.72 7.11 1.32
CA LEU A 83 -2.51 6.71 0.58
C LEU A 83 -1.37 7.73 0.74
N LEU A 84 -1.70 9.02 0.79
CA LEU A 84 -0.73 10.08 1.04
C LEU A 84 -0.10 9.95 2.43
N VAL A 85 -0.90 9.71 3.47
CA VAL A 85 -0.39 9.50 4.83
C VAL A 85 0.56 8.30 4.88
N VAL A 86 0.18 7.16 4.30
CA VAL A 86 1.03 5.97 4.27
C VAL A 86 2.33 6.23 3.48
N THR A 87 2.23 6.93 2.36
CA THR A 87 3.38 7.32 1.55
C THR A 87 4.33 8.22 2.33
N LEU A 88 3.81 9.22 3.06
CA LEU A 88 4.61 10.11 3.89
C LEU A 88 5.31 9.38 5.04
N ILE A 89 4.60 8.47 5.72
CA ILE A 89 5.17 7.64 6.79
C ILE A 89 6.31 6.79 6.23
N THR A 90 6.07 6.09 5.12
CA THR A 90 7.06 5.21 4.50
C THR A 90 8.28 5.98 3.99
N ASN A 91 8.08 7.15 3.39
CA ASN A 91 9.16 8.03 2.96
C ASN A 91 9.94 8.61 4.14
N ARG A 92 9.28 8.92 5.27
CA ARG A 92 9.97 9.37 6.50
C ARG A 92 10.86 8.27 7.08
N MET A 93 10.38 7.02 7.14
CA MET A 93 11.19 5.87 7.55
C MET A 93 12.38 5.65 6.60
N ALA A 94 12.18 5.88 5.29
CA ALA A 94 13.24 5.81 4.30
C ALA A 94 14.34 6.86 4.52
N LYS A 95 13.96 8.11 4.75
CA LYS A 95 14.90 9.21 5.03
C LYS A 95 15.67 9.01 6.35
N ALA A 96 15.01 8.49 7.39
CA ALA A 96 15.67 8.14 8.66
C ALA A 96 16.77 7.08 8.48
N THR A 97 16.65 6.21 7.48
CA THR A 97 17.66 5.19 7.18
C THR A 97 18.83 5.73 6.34
N LYS A 98 18.62 6.77 5.52
CA LYS A 98 19.69 7.44 4.75
C LYS A 98 20.75 8.11 5.64
N SER A 99 20.41 8.47 6.88
CA SER A 99 21.35 9.08 7.83
C SER A 99 22.51 8.17 8.28
N TYR A 100 22.53 6.91 7.85
CA TYR A 100 23.60 5.95 8.17
C TYR A 100 24.53 5.66 6.98
N ALA A 101 24.33 6.33 5.84
CA ALA A 101 25.10 6.11 4.61
C ALA A 101 26.10 7.23 4.29
N ASP A 102 26.28 8.19 5.19
CA ASP A 102 27.33 9.23 5.13
C ASP A 102 28.44 8.91 6.15
#